data_AF-A0ABD5T556-F1
#
_entry.id   AF-A0ABD5T556-F1
#
_cell.length_a   1.000
_cell.length_b   1.000
_cell.length_c   1.000
_cell.angle_alpha   90.00
_cell.angle_beta   90.00
_cell.angle_gamma   90.00
#
_symmetry.space_group_name_H-M   'P 1'
#
loop_
_entity.id
_entity.type
_entity.pdbx_description
1 polymer ?
#
loop_
_entity_poly.entity_id
_entity_poly.type
_entity_poly.pdbx_seq_one_letter_code
_entity_poly.pdbx_strand_id
1 'polypeptide(L)'
;MSSKTLNVGLRDVGFSLLCIVSVAAILPVQFVSLIVFDTIGLDQFIPSTVIYTVVPAVVVTAIPAIVAARQNNRRGSQVITAVVFIAAILASILVWSGFFVIG
;
A
#
# COMPACT_ATOMS: atom_id res chain seq x y z
N MET A 1 -38.31 6.73 -6.14
CA MET A 1 -37.10 7.22 -5.45
C MET A 1 -35.88 6.84 -6.29
N SER A 2 -35.11 7.84 -6.69
CA SER A 2 -34.12 7.84 -7.76
C SER A 2 -33.01 6.78 -7.60
N SER A 3 -32.85 5.90 -8.60
CA SER A 3 -31.65 5.09 -8.74
C SER A 3 -30.50 6.02 -9.13
N LYS A 4 -29.62 6.30 -8.16
CA LYS A 4 -28.35 6.98 -8.41
C LYS A 4 -27.46 6.03 -9.22
N THR A 5 -27.64 6.02 -10.53
CA THR A 5 -26.64 5.43 -11.44
C THR A 5 -25.34 6.20 -11.22
N LEU A 6 -24.39 5.52 -10.58
CA LEU A 6 -23.03 6.00 -10.39
C LEU A 6 -22.44 6.31 -11.77
N ASN A 7 -22.35 7.59 -12.11
CA ASN A 7 -21.58 8.04 -13.25
C ASN A 7 -20.10 8.03 -12.83
N VAL A 8 -19.51 6.83 -12.72
CA VAL A 8 -18.09 6.66 -12.38
C VAL A 8 -17.28 7.22 -13.53
N GLY A 9 -16.62 8.35 -13.32
CA GLY A 9 -15.77 8.95 -14.35
C GLY A 9 -14.56 8.05 -14.61
N LEU A 10 -14.00 8.10 -15.83
CA LEU A 10 -12.75 7.39 -16.19
C LEU A 10 -11.62 7.67 -15.18
N ARG A 11 -11.61 8.87 -14.60
CA ARG A 11 -10.69 9.29 -13.55
C ARG A 11 -10.83 8.49 -12.25
N ASP A 12 -12.05 8.17 -11.84
CA ASP A 12 -12.31 7.41 -10.61
C ASP A 12 -11.90 5.94 -10.79
N VAL A 13 -12.17 5.38 -11.98
CA VAL A 13 -11.70 4.03 -12.35
C VAL A 13 -10.18 3.98 -12.38
N GLY A 14 -9.52 4.96 -13.02
CA GLY A 14 -8.06 5.05 -13.07
C GLY A 14 -7.43 5.17 -11.70
N PHE A 15 -8.03 5.95 -10.80
CA PHE A 15 -7.55 6.07 -9.42
C PHE A 15 -7.75 4.77 -8.61
N SER A 16 -8.89 4.10 -8.79
CA SER A 16 -9.12 2.78 -8.16
C SER A 16 -8.09 1.75 -8.63
N LEU A 17 -7.82 1.71 -9.94
CA LEU A 17 -6.81 0.83 -10.51
C LEU A 17 -5.41 1.14 -9.97
N LEU A 18 -5.06 2.43 -9.84
CA LEU A 18 -3.81 2.87 -9.23
C LEU A 18 -3.67 2.33 -7.80
N CYS A 19 -4.71 2.44 -6.97
CA CYS A 19 -4.69 1.90 -5.62
C CYS A 19 -4.44 0.38 -5.60
N ILE A 20 -5.11 -0.37 -6.48
CA ILE A 20 -4.95 -1.83 -6.60
C ILE A 20 -3.52 -2.17 -7.03
N VAL A 21 -3.01 -1.52 -8.08
CA VAL A 21 -1.66 -1.74 -8.60
C VAL A 21 -0.60 -1.38 -7.56
N SER A 22 -0.82 -0.31 -6.79
CA SER A 22 0.07 0.06 -5.67
C SER A 22 0.16 -1.06 -4.64
N VAL A 23 -0.98 -1.59 -4.19
CA VAL A 23 -1.00 -2.69 -3.21
C VAL A 23 -0.40 -3.97 -3.80
N ALA A 24 -0.64 -4.26 -5.08
CA ALA A 24 -0.04 -5.41 -5.76
C ALA A 24 1.50 -5.31 -5.87
N ALA A 25 2.05 -4.10 -5.92
CA ALA A 25 3.49 -3.85 -5.91
C ALA A 25 4.15 -4.12 -4.55
N ILE A 26 3.43 -4.60 -3.53
CA ILE A 26 4.00 -4.89 -2.21
C ILE A 26 5.13 -5.93 -2.27
N LEU A 27 5.00 -6.95 -3.13
CA LEU A 27 5.99 -8.01 -3.29
C LEU A 27 7.36 -7.45 -3.70
N PRO A 28 7.51 -6.77 -4.84
CA PRO A 28 8.81 -6.22 -5.22
C PRO A 28 9.31 -5.17 -4.22
N VAL A 29 8.43 -4.38 -3.59
CA VAL A 29 8.85 -3.39 -2.58
C VAL A 29 9.36 -4.05 -1.30
N GLN A 30 8.75 -5.14 -0.84
CA GLN A 30 9.26 -5.95 0.27
C GLN A 30 10.66 -6.50 -0.03
N PHE A 31 10.87 -7.06 -1.24
CA PHE A 31 12.18 -7.55 -1.68
C PHE A 31 13.24 -6.45 -1.68
N VAL A 32 12.92 -5.28 -2.24
CA VAL A 32 13.83 -4.13 -2.25
C VAL A 32 14.12 -3.65 -0.83
N SER A 33 13.11 -3.57 0.04
CA SER A 33 13.28 -3.21 1.45
C SER A 33 14.29 -4.15 2.12
N LEU A 34 14.13 -5.46 1.92
CA LEU A 34 15.02 -6.47 2.46
C LEU A 34 16.48 -6.23 2.09
N ILE A 35 16.75 -6.10 0.78
CA ILE A 35 18.11 -5.92 0.25
C ILE A 35 18.72 -4.61 0.79
N VAL A 36 17.94 -3.54 0.83
CA VAL A 36 18.43 -2.23 1.30
C VAL A 36 18.75 -2.25 2.80
N PHE A 37 17.87 -2.81 3.63
CA PHE A 37 18.11 -2.84 5.08
C PHE A 37 19.26 -3.79 5.46
N ASP A 38 19.41 -4.90 4.74
CA ASP A 38 20.52 -5.85 4.89
C ASP A 38 21.87 -5.23 4.47
N THR A 39 21.93 -4.62 3.28
CA THR A 39 23.18 -4.01 2.77
C THR A 39 23.70 -2.84 3.62
N ILE A 40 22.81 -2.14 4.34
CA ILE A 40 23.18 -1.03 5.23
C ILE A 40 23.39 -1.54 6.68
N GLY A 41 23.14 -2.83 6.95
CA GLY A 41 23.28 -3.45 8.26
C GLY A 41 22.31 -2.89 9.31
N LEU A 42 21.15 -2.38 8.86
CA LEU A 42 20.11 -1.83 9.74
C LEU A 42 19.15 -2.92 10.24
N ASP A 43 19.14 -4.08 9.60
CA ASP A 43 18.37 -5.26 9.96
C ASP A 43 18.65 -5.77 11.39
N GLN A 44 19.88 -5.60 11.90
CA GLN A 44 20.24 -5.96 13.28
C GLN A 44 19.65 -5.03 14.35
N PHE A 45 19.22 -3.82 13.98
CA PHE A 45 18.71 -2.80 14.92
C PHE A 45 17.21 -2.55 14.78
N ILE A 46 16.62 -2.91 13.62
CA ILE A 46 15.23 -2.61 13.29
C ILE A 46 14.42 -3.90 13.30
N PRO A 47 13.24 -3.93 13.96
CA PRO A 47 12.38 -5.11 13.95
C PRO A 47 12.01 -5.52 12.53
N SER A 48 12.02 -6.82 12.26
CA SER A 48 11.63 -7.40 10.96
C SER A 48 10.24 -6.92 10.52
N THR A 49 9.27 -6.79 11.43
CA THR A 49 7.95 -6.21 11.14
C THR A 49 8.06 -4.84 10.45
N VAL A 50 8.97 -3.97 10.87
CA VAL A 50 9.13 -2.64 10.27
C VAL A 50 9.67 -2.77 8.84
N ILE A 51 10.65 -3.64 8.62
CA ILE A 51 11.31 -3.85 7.33
C ILE A 51 10.36 -4.51 6.31
N TYR A 52 9.58 -5.50 6.75
CA TYR A 52 8.72 -6.30 5.88
C TYR A 52 7.29 -5.76 5.73
N THR A 53 6.75 -5.03 6.71
CA THR A 53 5.36 -4.57 6.63
C THR A 53 5.24 -3.05 6.61
N VAL A 54 5.85 -2.35 7.56
CA VAL A 54 5.63 -0.90 7.70
C VAL A 54 6.26 -0.13 6.55
N VAL A 55 7.56 -0.33 6.27
CA VAL A 55 8.26 0.41 5.21
C VAL A 55 7.63 0.15 3.84
N PRO A 56 7.38 -1.11 3.42
CA PRO A 56 6.72 -1.38 2.15
C PRO A 56 5.33 -0.77 2.06
N ALA A 57 4.52 -0.87 3.11
CA ALA A 57 3.17 -0.29 3.14
C ALA A 57 3.20 1.24 2.98
N VAL A 58 4.15 1.93 3.63
CA VAL A 58 4.33 3.38 3.47
C VAL A 58 4.69 3.72 2.02
N VAL A 59 5.67 3.01 1.45
CA VAL A 59 6.17 3.26 0.09
C VAL A 59 5.05 3.10 -0.94
N VAL A 60 4.31 1.98 -0.90
CA VAL A 60 3.24 1.75 -1.89
C VAL A 60 2.05 2.68 -1.68
N THR A 61 1.83 3.20 -0.47
CA THR A 61 0.71 4.10 -0.20
C THR A 61 1.01 5.53 -0.62
N ALA A 62 2.29 5.92 -0.72
CA ALA A 62 2.68 7.31 -0.99
C ALA A 62 2.04 7.87 -2.26
N ILE A 63 2.06 7.12 -3.37
CA ILE A 63 1.53 7.58 -4.66
C ILE A 63 0.00 7.75 -4.60
N PRO A 64 -0.80 6.75 -4.18
CA PRO A 64 -2.23 6.92 -3.96
C PRO A 64 -2.58 8.05 -3.00
N ALA A 65 -1.80 8.25 -1.93
CA ALA A 65 -2.02 9.31 -0.95
C ALA A 65 -1.84 10.71 -1.58
N ILE A 66 -0.77 10.90 -2.35
CA ILE A 66 -0.50 12.16 -3.07
C ILE A 66 -1.63 12.46 -4.06
N VAL A 67 -2.06 11.44 -4.82
CA VAL A 67 -3.14 11.61 -5.78
C VAL A 67 -4.46 11.90 -5.04
N ALA A 68 -4.78 11.17 -3.97
CA ALA A 68 -5.98 11.41 -3.17
C ALA A 68 -6.00 12.83 -2.59
N ALA A 69 -4.87 13.35 -2.11
CA ALA A 69 -4.73 14.70 -1.58
C ALA A 69 -4.97 15.79 -2.64
N ARG A 70 -4.64 15.52 -3.91
CA ARG A 70 -4.90 16.46 -5.02
C ARG A 70 -6.33 16.41 -5.53
N GLN A 71 -7.01 15.28 -5.39
CA GLN A 71 -8.31 15.06 -6.01
C GLN A 71 -9.50 15.19 -5.05
N ASN A 72 -9.28 15.01 -3.73
CA ASN A 72 -10.34 14.96 -2.73
C ASN A 72 -10.18 16.03 -1.64
N ASN A 73 -11.27 16.29 -0.94
CA ASN A 73 -11.23 17.07 0.32
C ASN A 73 -10.39 16.35 1.38
N ARG A 74 -9.89 17.12 2.36
CA ARG A 74 -8.99 16.64 3.42
C ARG A 74 -9.45 15.35 4.10
N ARG A 75 -10.75 15.25 4.44
CA ARG A 75 -11.33 14.03 5.03
C ARG A 75 -11.33 12.84 4.07
N GLY A 76 -11.69 13.04 2.80
CA GLY A 76 -11.70 11.98 1.79
C GLY A 76 -10.30 11.45 1.49
N SER A 77 -9.32 12.35 1.36
CA SER A 77 -7.92 11.98 1.17
C SER A 77 -7.36 11.18 2.35
N GLN A 78 -7.67 11.58 3.59
CA GLN A 78 -7.27 10.83 4.79
C GLN A 78 -7.85 9.41 4.81
N VAL A 79 -9.15 9.27 4.53
CA VAL A 79 -9.82 7.96 4.50
C VAL A 79 -9.20 7.06 3.44
N ILE A 80 -9.03 7.56 2.21
CA ILE A 80 -8.45 6.76 1.11
C ILE A 80 -7.02 6.34 1.45
N THR A 81 -6.20 7.26 1.95
CA THR A 81 -4.81 6.98 2.35
C THR A 81 -4.78 5.91 3.44
N ALA A 82 -5.62 6.02 4.46
CA ALA A 82 -5.71 5.04 5.54
C ALA A 82 -6.15 3.67 5.02
N VAL A 83 -7.15 3.61 4.12
CA VAL A 83 -7.64 2.36 3.53
C VAL A 83 -6.53 1.67 2.72
N VAL A 84 -5.85 2.42 1.84
CA VAL A 84 -4.75 1.87 1.03
C VAL A 84 -3.60 1.40 1.92
N PHE A 85 -3.25 2.17 2.95
CA PHE A 85 -2.23 1.80 3.92
C PHE A 85 -2.56 0.50 4.66
N ILE A 86 -3.79 0.38 5.17
CA ILE A 86 -4.25 -0.83 5.86
C ILE A 86 -4.25 -2.02 4.90
N ALA A 87 -4.72 -1.83 3.66
CA ALA A 87 -4.69 -2.88 2.64
C ALA A 87 -3.25 -3.34 2.35
N ALA A 88 -2.30 -2.40 2.27
CA ALA A 88 -0.89 -2.70 2.06
C ALA A 88 -0.26 -3.43 3.25
N ILE A 89 -0.63 -3.09 4.50
CA ILE A 89 -0.20 -3.84 5.69
C ILE A 89 -0.74 -5.26 5.64
N LEU A 90 -2.04 -5.45 5.38
CA LEU A 90 -2.66 -6.78 5.31
C LEU A 90 -2.03 -7.62 4.21
N ALA A 91 -1.79 -7.05 3.03
CA ALA A 91 -1.09 -7.71 1.94
C ALA A 91 0.35 -8.10 2.35
N SER A 92 1.06 -7.20 3.02
CA SER A 92 2.43 -7.46 3.51
C SER A 92 2.47 -8.64 4.50
N ILE A 93 1.52 -8.67 5.44
CA ILE A 93 1.38 -9.76 6.42
C ILE A 93 1.06 -11.07 5.72
N LEU A 94 0.12 -11.06 4.76
CA LEU A 94 -0.27 -12.25 4.02
C LEU A 94 0.92 -12.85 3.26
N VAL A 95 1.69 -12.02 2.56
CA VAL A 95 2.90 -12.46 1.85
C VAL A 95 3.92 -13.06 2.81
N TRP A 96 4.16 -12.38 3.93
CA TRP A 96 5.10 -12.84 4.95
C TRP A 96 4.65 -14.18 5.56
N SER A 97 3.37 -14.33 5.91
CA SER A 97 2.82 -15.59 6.43
C SER A 97 2.81 -16.72 5.40
N GLY A 98 2.57 -16.42 4.13
CA GLY A 98 2.60 -17.41 3.06
C GLY A 98 4.00 -17.97 2.83
N PHE A 99 5.03 -17.14 3.03
CA PHE A 99 6.42 -17.58 2.99
C PHE A 99 6.76 -18.61 4.09
N PHE A 100 6.19 -18.48 5.28
CA PHE A 100 6.39 -19.42 6.41
C PHE A 100 5.55 -20.70 6.32
N VAL A 101 4.51 -20.74 5.49
CA VAL A 101 3.66 -21.95 5.32
C VAL A 101 4.19 -22.86 4.20
N ILE A 102 5.00 -22.32 3.28
CA ILE A 102 5.56 -23.06 2.14
C ILE A 102 7.02 -23.48 2.35
N GLY A 103 7.74 -22.87 3.30
CA GLY A 103 9.10 -23.25 3.72
C GLY A 103 9.11 -24.10 4.98
#